data_AF-A0A7C7TQW5-F1
#
_entry.id   AF-A0A7C7TQW5-F1
#
_cell.length_a   1.000
_cell.length_b   1.000
_cell.length_c   1.000
_cell.angle_alpha   90.00
_cell.angle_beta   90.00
_cell.angle_gamma   90.00
#
_symmetry.space_group_name_H-M   'P 1'
#
loop_
_entity.id
_entity.type
_entity.pdbx_description
1 polymer ?
#
loop_
_entity_poly.entity_id
_entity_poly.type
_entity_poly.pdbx_seq_one_letter_code
_entity_poly.pdbx_strand_id
1 'polypeptide(L)'
;MSPSRRRKCVERVQKVLPGVSERRACRVINQPRPTQRRTLKFLDDEESLTRDIIMLAVRFGRYGYRRVTALLRDQGWQVNHKRVERIWRREGLKVPKKQPKRG
;
A
#
# COMPACT_ATOMS: atom_id res chain seq x y z
N MET A 1 3.53 -1.83 -20.92
CA MET A 1 2.85 -0.95 -19.92
C MET A 1 2.43 -1.76 -18.72
N SER A 2 2.57 -1.23 -17.50
CA SER A 2 2.06 -1.91 -16.29
C SER A 2 0.52 -1.96 -16.28
N PRO A 3 -0.11 -2.94 -15.61
CA PRO A 3 -1.56 -2.98 -15.43
C PRO A 3 -2.15 -1.71 -14.82
N SER A 4 -1.41 -1.07 -13.89
CA SER A 4 -1.80 0.21 -13.30
C SER A 4 -1.80 1.37 -14.29
N ARG A 5 -0.80 1.42 -15.19
CA ARG A 5 -0.76 2.42 -16.27
C ARG A 5 -1.88 2.21 -17.29
N ARG A 6 -2.14 0.96 -17.68
CA ARG A 6 -3.25 0.62 -18.60
C ARG A 6 -4.61 1.02 -18.02
N ARG A 7 -4.84 0.78 -16.73
CA ARG A 7 -6.06 1.21 -16.03
C ARG A 7 -6.27 2.73 -16.12
N LYS A 8 -5.23 3.51 -15.82
CA LYS A 8 -5.26 4.98 -15.95
C LYS A 8 -5.54 5.44 -17.38
N CYS A 9 -4.99 4.76 -18.39
CA CYS A 9 -5.28 5.07 -19.79
C CYS A 9 -6.75 4.81 -20.15
N VAL A 10 -7.35 3.70 -19.68
CA VAL A 10 -8.77 3.42 -19.91
C VAL A 10 -9.64 4.50 -19.26
N GLU A 11 -9.35 4.87 -18.02
CA GLU A 11 -10.05 5.96 -17.32
C GLU A 11 -9.94 7.30 -18.08
N ARG A 12 -8.76 7.62 -18.62
CA ARG A 12 -8.54 8.83 -19.41
C ARG A 12 -9.36 8.81 -20.71
N VAL A 13 -9.39 7.67 -21.42
CA VAL A 13 -10.17 7.53 -22.66
C VAL A 13 -11.66 7.72 -22.40
N GLN A 14 -12.20 7.11 -21.35
CA GLN A 14 -13.61 7.28 -21.00
C GLN A 14 -13.96 8.74 -20.63
N LYS A 15 -13.03 9.47 -20.00
CA LYS A 15 -13.21 10.90 -19.69
C LYS A 15 -13.14 11.81 -20.92
N VAL A 16 -12.24 11.54 -21.86
CA VAL A 16 -12.01 12.39 -23.04
C VAL A 16 -12.98 12.08 -24.17
N LEU A 17 -13.43 10.83 -24.28
CA LEU A 17 -14.33 10.35 -25.33
C LEU A 17 -15.56 9.68 -24.70
N PRO A 18 -16.57 10.45 -24.26
CA PRO A 18 -17.75 9.93 -23.56
C PRO A 18 -18.55 8.89 -24.36
N GLY A 19 -18.47 8.94 -25.70
CA GLY A 19 -19.11 7.97 -26.60
C GLY A 19 -18.39 6.60 -26.68
N VAL A 20 -17.22 6.45 -26.07
CA VAL A 20 -16.47 5.19 -26.07
C VAL A 20 -16.83 4.37 -24.84
N SER A 21 -17.45 3.21 -25.06
CA SER A 21 -17.75 2.28 -23.97
C SER A 21 -16.48 1.73 -23.31
N GLU A 22 -16.56 1.41 -22.01
CA GLU A 22 -15.49 0.74 -21.25
C GLU A 22 -14.95 -0.49 -21.98
N ARG A 23 -15.87 -1.27 -22.60
CA ARG A 23 -15.52 -2.48 -23.36
C ARG A 23 -14.61 -2.16 -24.54
N ARG A 24 -14.92 -1.11 -25.30
CA ARG A 24 -14.11 -0.67 -26.45
C ARG A 24 -12.77 -0.12 -26.00
N ALA A 25 -12.75 0.72 -24.96
CA ALA A 25 -11.52 1.27 -24.40
C ALA A 25 -10.57 0.16 -23.87
N CYS A 26 -11.11 -0.81 -23.11
CA CYS A 26 -10.34 -1.95 -22.59
C CYS A 26 -9.77 -2.82 -23.72
N ARG A 27 -10.54 -3.06 -24.79
CA ARG A 27 -10.10 -3.86 -25.93
C ARG A 27 -8.92 -3.21 -26.65
N VAL A 28 -9.00 -1.91 -26.94
CA VAL A 28 -7.93 -1.16 -27.64
C VAL A 28 -6.66 -1.06 -26.80
N ILE A 29 -6.78 -0.83 -25.49
CA ILE A 29 -5.64 -0.67 -24.57
C ILE A 29 -5.06 -2.04 -24.12
N ASN A 30 -5.70 -3.15 -24.52
CA ASN A 30 -5.38 -4.50 -24.11
C ASN A 30 -5.34 -4.66 -22.56
N GLN A 31 -6.40 -4.15 -21.93
CA GLN A 31 -6.64 -4.22 -20.50
C GLN A 31 -7.78 -5.21 -20.21
N PRO A 32 -7.56 -6.29 -19.43
CA PRO A 32 -8.64 -7.18 -19.04
C PRO A 32 -9.72 -6.44 -18.25
N ARG A 33 -10.97 -6.58 -18.68
CA ARG A 33 -12.14 -5.93 -18.03
C ARG A 33 -12.26 -6.25 -16.53
N PRO A 34 -12.03 -7.48 -16.04
CA PRO A 34 -12.03 -7.75 -14.60
C PRO A 34 -10.99 -6.94 -13.85
N THR A 35 -9.80 -6.77 -14.45
CA THR A 35 -8.74 -5.93 -13.89
C THR A 35 -9.09 -4.44 -13.97
N GLN A 36 -9.81 -3.97 -15.00
CA GLN A 36 -10.30 -2.58 -15.03
C GLN A 36 -11.31 -2.32 -13.89
N ARG A 37 -12.30 -3.21 -13.74
CA ARG A 37 -13.39 -3.07 -12.77
C ARG A 37 -13.00 -3.35 -11.33
N ARG A 38 -11.83 -3.95 -11.09
CA ARG A 38 -11.36 -4.26 -9.74
C ARG A 38 -11.08 -2.97 -8.97
N THR A 39 -11.98 -2.61 -8.06
CA THR A 39 -11.77 -1.55 -7.07
C THR A 39 -10.70 -1.96 -6.07
N LEU A 40 -9.76 -1.06 -5.80
CA LEU A 40 -8.85 -1.22 -4.67
C LEU A 40 -9.67 -0.99 -3.40
N LYS A 41 -9.78 -2.00 -2.55
CA LYS A 41 -10.32 -1.80 -1.20
C LYS A 41 -9.27 -1.04 -0.40
N PHE A 42 -9.48 0.25 -0.20
CA PHE A 42 -8.91 0.94 0.94
C PHE A 42 -9.66 0.43 2.15
N LEU A 43 -8.92 -0.08 3.14
CA LEU A 43 -9.53 -0.47 4.40
C LEU A 43 -9.65 0.81 5.22
N ASP A 44 -10.84 1.07 5.78
CA ASP A 44 -11.10 2.30 6.56
C ASP A 44 -10.16 2.44 7.77
N ASP A 45 -9.55 1.33 8.19
CA ASP A 45 -8.58 1.25 9.29
C ASP A 45 -7.15 1.70 8.92
N GLU A 46 -6.87 2.08 7.66
CA GLU A 46 -5.49 2.33 7.21
C GLU A 46 -4.85 3.53 7.90
N GLU A 47 -5.62 4.59 8.15
CA GLU A 47 -5.11 5.74 8.91
C GLU A 47 -4.80 5.37 10.36
N SER A 48 -5.72 4.69 11.03
CA SER A 48 -5.55 4.25 12.42
C SER A 48 -4.35 3.31 12.56
N LEU A 49 -4.20 2.35 11.65
CA LEU A 49 -3.05 1.46 11.61
C LEU A 49 -1.74 2.24 11.38
N THR A 50 -1.76 3.25 10.52
CA THR A 50 -0.57 4.08 10.25
C THR A 50 -0.17 4.86 11.50
N ARG A 51 -1.13 5.46 12.22
CA ARG A 51 -0.89 6.16 13.50
C ARG A 51 -0.27 5.22 14.53
N ASP A 52 -0.80 4.00 14.69
CA ASP A 52 -0.29 3.02 15.64
C ASP A 52 1.11 2.52 15.28
N ILE A 53 1.39 2.31 13.98
CA ILE A 53 2.74 1.96 13.50
C ILE A 53 3.74 3.05 13.87
N ILE A 54 3.40 4.33 13.62
CA ILE A 54 4.28 5.47 13.93
C ILE A 54 4.49 5.57 15.44
N MET A 55 3.43 5.46 16.24
CA MET A 55 3.51 5.50 17.70
C MET A 55 4.44 4.41 18.25
N LEU A 56 4.29 3.17 17.78
CA LEU A 56 5.16 2.06 18.17
C LEU A 56 6.60 2.23 17.68
N ALA A 57 6.81 2.77 16.49
CA ALA A 57 8.15 3.03 15.96
C ALA A 57 8.88 4.11 16.78
N VAL A 58 8.18 5.18 17.17
CA VAL A 58 8.73 6.24 18.03
C VAL A 58 9.04 5.71 19.42
N ARG A 59 8.11 4.95 20.03
CA ARG A 59 8.28 4.35 21.36
C ARG A 59 9.41 3.32 21.39
N PHE A 60 9.55 2.53 20.33
CA PHE A 60 10.53 1.46 20.21
C PHE A 60 11.47 1.69 19.02
N GLY A 61 12.26 2.76 19.05
CA GLY A 61 13.09 3.21 17.92
C GLY A 61 14.07 2.19 17.32
N ARG A 62 14.38 1.09 18.01
CA ARG A 62 15.22 -0.01 17.48
C ARG A 62 14.42 -1.16 16.86
N TYR A 63 13.09 -1.14 16.97
CA TYR A 63 12.24 -2.18 16.45
C TYR A 63 11.98 -1.93 14.97
N GLY A 64 12.16 -2.98 14.16
CA GLY A 64 11.74 -2.97 12.76
C GLY A 64 10.28 -3.38 12.60
N TYR A 65 9.77 -3.25 11.37
CA TYR A 65 8.39 -3.56 11.04
C TYR A 65 7.94 -4.95 11.49
N ARG A 66 8.84 -5.96 11.54
CA ARG A 66 8.53 -7.32 12.02
C ARG A 66 8.18 -7.35 13.51
N ARG A 67 8.94 -6.64 14.34
CA ARG A 67 8.69 -6.54 15.79
C ARG A 67 7.44 -5.69 16.06
N VAL A 68 7.29 -4.59 15.33
CA VAL A 68 6.07 -3.76 15.40
C VAL A 68 4.82 -4.54 14.96
N THR A 69 4.92 -5.40 13.94
CA THR A 69 3.79 -6.28 13.55
C THR A 69 3.36 -7.21 14.69
N ALA A 70 4.31 -7.73 15.48
CA ALA A 70 3.98 -8.57 16.63
C ALA A 70 3.25 -7.78 17.72
N LEU A 71 3.71 -6.55 18.03
CA LEU A 71 3.05 -5.67 18.98
C LEU A 71 1.64 -5.26 18.53
N LEU A 72 1.46 -4.96 17.25
CA LEU A 72 0.14 -4.65 16.69
C LEU A 72 -0.83 -5.83 16.88
N ARG A 73 -0.37 -7.07 16.64
CA ARG A 73 -1.19 -8.26 16.84
C ARG A 73 -1.57 -8.48 18.30
N ASP A 74 -0.65 -8.19 19.22
CA ASP A 74 -0.91 -8.21 20.66
C ASP A 74 -1.97 -7.17 21.06
N GLN A 75 -1.99 -6.02 20.38
CA GLN A 75 -3.02 -4.99 20.50
C GLN A 75 -4.34 -5.33 19.75
N GLY A 76 -4.48 -6.55 19.22
CA GLY A 76 -5.69 -7.02 18.55
C GLY A 76 -5.75 -6.77 17.03
N TRP A 77 -4.74 -6.16 16.43
CA TRP A 77 -4.72 -5.93 14.99
C TRP A 77 -4.52 -7.23 14.19
N GLN A 78 -5.46 -7.56 13.31
CA GLN A 78 -5.30 -8.65 12.34
C GLN A 78 -4.56 -8.19 11.08
N VAL A 79 -3.26 -7.90 11.22
CA VAL A 79 -2.42 -7.37 10.13
C VAL A 79 -1.34 -8.33 9.68
N ASN A 80 -1.08 -8.32 8.37
CA ASN A 80 0.05 -9.03 7.76
C ASN A 80 1.30 -8.14 7.82
N HIS A 81 2.46 -8.75 8.12
CA HIS A 81 3.76 -8.05 8.12
C HIS A 81 4.06 -7.33 6.80
N LYS A 82 3.58 -7.83 5.66
CA LYS A 82 3.73 -7.16 4.35
C LYS A 82 2.97 -5.83 4.26
N ARG A 83 1.82 -5.72 4.95
CA ARG A 83 1.04 -4.47 5.03
C ARG A 83 1.80 -3.45 5.88
N VAL A 84 2.27 -3.88 7.04
CA VAL A 84 3.08 -3.05 7.95
C VAL A 84 4.37 -2.59 7.25
N GLU A 85 5.07 -3.48 6.56
CA GLU A 85 6.29 -3.13 5.80
C GLU A 85 6.03 -2.06 4.73
N ARG A 86 4.88 -2.13 4.05
CA ARG A 86 4.51 -1.14 3.03
C ARG A 86 4.26 0.24 3.64
N ILE A 87 3.50 0.28 4.73
CA ILE A 87 3.26 1.52 5.48
C ILE A 87 4.58 2.05 6.01
N TRP A 88 5.41 1.19 6.63
CA TRP A 88 6.73 1.53 7.13
C TRP A 88 7.63 2.22 6.09
N ARG A 89 7.68 1.68 4.86
CA ARG A 89 8.44 2.29 3.76
C ARG A 89 7.81 3.59 3.26
N ARG A 90 6.48 3.68 3.21
CA ARG A 90 5.74 4.89 2.80
C ARG A 90 5.98 6.05 3.78
N GLU A 91 5.92 5.77 5.08
CA GLU A 91 6.17 6.75 6.15
C GLU A 91 7.67 7.03 6.37
N GLY A 92 8.57 6.42 5.59
CA GLY A 92 10.01 6.67 5.67
C GLY A 92 10.70 6.16 6.94
N LEU A 93 10.04 5.28 7.70
CA LEU A 93 10.58 4.74 8.95
C LEU A 93 11.82 3.87 8.68
N LYS A 94 12.84 3.99 9.54
CA LYS A 94 14.08 3.22 9.44
C LYS A 94 14.52 2.74 10.81
N VAL A 95 15.03 1.51 10.85
CA VAL A 95 15.69 0.99 12.05
C VAL A 95 17.13 1.52 12.07
N PRO A 96 17.57 2.17 13.16
CA PRO A 96 18.95 2.60 13.31
C PRO A 96 19.91 1.42 13.16
N LYS A 97 21.01 1.62 12.42
CA LYS A 97 22.07 0.61 12.33
C LYS A 97 22.67 0.37 13.72
N LYS A 98 23.00 -0.90 14.03
CA LYS A 98 23.73 -1.24 15.25
C LYS A 98 25.07 -0.50 15.22
N GLN A 99 25.37 0.26 16.28
CA GLN A 99 26.70 0.86 16.40
C GLN A 99 27.74 -0.26 16.58
N PRO A 100 28.89 -0.19 15.89
CA PRO A 100 29.98 -1.11 16.13
C PRO A 100 30.44 -1.01 17.59
N LYS A 101 30.94 -2.12 18.15
CA LYS A 101 31.53 -2.10 19.49
C LYS A 101 32.69 -1.12 19.49
N ARG A 102 32.67 -0.13 20.39
CA ARG A 102 33.86 0.67 20.69
C ARG A 102 34.80 -0.23 21.50
N GLY A 103 35.96 -0.53 20.91
CA GLY A 103 37.07 -1.16 21.63
C GLY A 103 37.69 -0.21 22.62
#